data_AF-A0A7X0MKL3-F1
#
_entry.id   AF-A0A7X0MKL3-F1
#
_cell.length_a   1.000
_cell.length_b   1.000
_cell.length_c   1.000
_cell.angle_alpha   90.00
_cell.angle_beta   90.00
_cell.angle_gamma   90.00
#
_symmetry.space_group_name_H-M   'P 1'
#
loop_
_entity.id
_entity.type
_entity.pdbx_description
1 polymer ?
#
loop_
_entity_poly.entity_id
_entity_poly.type
_entity_poly.pdbx_seq_one_letter_code
_entity_poly.pdbx_strand_id
1 'polypeptide(L)'
;MIEAILQGIGAGVLFSFLTGPVFFSMIKTSIEKGFKAGFSLAIGVILSDIIFISLTIFSTQFVDYNADYNQYIGIIGGLFLLGIGLYYLINKVKVNYDTSEIIKVRKRGYILKGFLMCLLSPTTLMFWIMVGGIVSAQLHYEMAEKIVFFVVAMATQLSVDFIKTYYAAKLRYRIKEKNIKILNRIAGAVIIIFAIRLFIEVMIKYYS
;
A
#
# COMPACT_ATOMS: atom_id res chain seq x y z
N MET A 1 7.05 -22.66 -9.30
CA MET A 1 6.43 -22.63 -7.94
C MET A 1 7.32 -21.97 -6.87
N ILE A 2 8.56 -22.42 -6.63
CA ILE A 2 9.42 -21.83 -5.58
C ILE A 2 9.74 -20.35 -5.87
N GLU A 3 10.01 -20.00 -7.13
CA GLU A 3 10.24 -18.60 -7.52
C GLU A 3 9.03 -17.71 -7.24
N ALA A 4 7.82 -18.18 -7.58
CA ALA A 4 6.58 -17.46 -7.30
C ALA A 4 6.38 -17.20 -5.80
N ILE A 5 6.76 -18.16 -4.94
CA ILE A 5 6.74 -17.98 -3.48
C ILE A 5 7.76 -16.92 -3.06
N LEU A 6 9.01 -17.02 -3.52
CA LEU A 6 10.09 -16.11 -3.13
C LEU A 6 9.80 -14.67 -3.56
N GLN A 7 9.34 -14.49 -4.80
CA GLN A 7 8.95 -13.19 -5.33
C GLN A 7 7.68 -12.66 -4.66
N GLY A 8 6.72 -13.54 -4.35
CA GLY A 8 5.52 -13.20 -3.59
C GLY A 8 5.86 -12.67 -2.19
N ILE A 9 6.78 -13.33 -1.48
CA ILE A 9 7.30 -12.84 -0.18
C ILE A 9 7.91 -11.44 -0.36
N GLY A 10 8.78 -11.27 -1.36
CA GLY A 10 9.40 -9.98 -1.66
C GLY A 10 8.37 -8.87 -1.92
N ALA A 11 7.37 -9.14 -2.76
CA ALA A 11 6.29 -8.21 -3.07
C ALA A 11 5.47 -7.87 -1.82
N GLY A 12 5.10 -8.86 -1.00
CA GLY A 12 4.33 -8.66 0.24
C GLY A 12 5.08 -7.82 1.29
N VAL A 13 6.38 -8.08 1.48
CA VAL A 13 7.22 -7.25 2.37
C VAL A 13 7.31 -5.82 1.83
N LEU A 14 7.65 -5.65 0.56
CA LEU A 14 7.77 -4.33 -0.07
C LEU A 14 6.48 -3.54 0.09
N PHE A 15 5.35 -4.14 -0.28
CA PHE A 15 4.05 -3.47 -0.23
C PHE A 15 3.65 -3.05 1.18
N SER A 16 3.90 -3.92 2.17
CA SER A 16 3.65 -3.61 3.57
C SER A 16 4.31 -2.30 4.01
N PHE A 17 5.51 -1.97 3.50
CA PHE A 17 6.15 -0.68 3.78
C PHE A 17 5.75 0.44 2.79
N LEU A 18 5.43 0.09 1.54
CA LEU A 18 5.10 1.04 0.48
C LEU A 18 3.70 1.67 0.60
N THR A 19 2.81 1.08 1.40
CA THR A 19 1.42 1.53 1.60
C THR A 19 1.27 2.96 2.17
N GLY A 20 2.37 3.66 2.43
CA GLY A 20 2.44 5.11 2.61
C GLY A 20 1.39 5.63 3.60
N PRO A 21 0.35 6.37 3.16
CA PRO A 21 -0.79 6.84 3.97
C PRO A 21 -1.32 5.81 4.99
N VAL A 22 -1.50 4.59 4.51
CA VAL A 22 -2.15 3.50 5.24
C VAL A 22 -1.21 3.00 6.32
N PHE A 23 0.09 2.87 6.03
CA PHE A 23 1.12 2.52 7.00
C PHE A 23 1.10 3.48 8.19
N PHE A 24 1.10 4.80 7.95
CA PHE A 24 1.12 5.79 9.05
C PHE A 24 -0.18 5.82 9.83
N SER A 25 -1.32 5.73 9.13
CA SER A 25 -2.63 5.61 9.76
C SER A 25 -2.73 4.38 10.67
N MET A 26 -2.15 3.27 10.23
CA MET A 26 -2.09 2.01 10.97
C MET A 26 -1.20 2.12 12.21
N ILE A 27 0.01 2.67 12.08
CA ILE A 27 0.93 2.91 13.21
C ILE A 27 0.30 3.88 14.22
N LYS A 28 -0.25 5.01 13.75
CA LYS A 28 -0.92 6.01 14.59
C LYS A 28 -2.08 5.39 15.37
N THR A 29 -2.95 4.65 14.69
CA THR A 29 -4.11 4.01 15.31
C THR A 29 -3.67 2.94 16.32
N SER A 30 -2.61 2.19 16.03
CA SER A 30 -2.00 1.25 16.99
C SER A 30 -1.47 1.93 18.25
N ILE A 31 -0.85 3.11 18.11
CA ILE A 31 -0.32 3.87 19.25
C ILE A 31 -1.47 4.46 20.08
N GLU A 32 -2.43 5.11 19.44
CA GLU A 32 -3.52 5.82 20.12
C GLU A 32 -4.52 4.86 20.76
N LYS A 33 -4.97 3.85 19.98
CA LYS A 33 -6.11 2.98 20.32
C LYS A 33 -5.72 1.53 20.58
N GLY A 34 -4.43 1.21 20.51
CA GLY A 34 -3.87 -0.10 20.84
C GLY A 34 -3.85 -1.07 19.66
N PHE A 35 -3.17 -2.21 19.86
CA PHE A 35 -2.93 -3.23 18.85
C PHE A 35 -4.19 -3.67 18.09
N LYS A 36 -5.29 -3.95 18.80
CA LYS A 36 -6.54 -4.44 18.20
C LYS A 36 -7.13 -3.44 17.19
N ALA A 37 -6.98 -2.14 17.41
CA ALA A 37 -7.48 -1.12 16.50
C ALA A 37 -6.61 -0.98 15.25
N GLY A 38 -5.28 -1.00 15.40
CA GLY A 38 -4.35 -1.01 14.27
C GLY A 38 -4.43 -2.28 13.43
N PHE A 39 -4.55 -3.45 14.05
CA PHE A 39 -4.71 -4.72 13.33
C PHE A 39 -6.06 -4.81 12.59
N SER A 40 -7.12 -4.20 13.14
CA SER A 40 -8.41 -4.09 12.42
C SER A 40 -8.29 -3.27 11.13
N LEU A 41 -7.41 -2.24 11.10
CA LEU A 41 -7.10 -1.53 9.86
C LEU A 41 -6.39 -2.45 8.85
N ALA A 42 -5.41 -3.23 9.28
CA ALA A 42 -4.69 -4.17 8.42
C ALA A 42 -5.61 -5.22 7.77
N ILE A 43 -6.60 -5.71 8.52
CA ILE A 43 -7.64 -6.58 7.96
C ILE A 43 -8.44 -5.87 6.85
N GLY A 44 -8.79 -4.60 7.08
CA GLY A 44 -9.46 -3.78 6.06
C GLY A 44 -8.63 -3.60 4.79
N VAL A 45 -7.32 -3.41 4.93
CA VAL A 45 -6.36 -3.29 3.83
C VAL A 45 -6.34 -4.56 2.98
N ILE A 46 -6.18 -5.73 3.62
CA ILE A 46 -6.21 -7.04 2.95
C ILE A 46 -7.53 -7.25 2.19
N LEU A 47 -8.68 -6.86 2.75
CA LEU A 47 -9.96 -6.98 2.05
C LEU A 47 -10.01 -6.14 0.76
N SER A 48 -9.37 -4.96 0.77
CA SER A 48 -9.24 -4.15 -0.44
C SER A 48 -8.26 -4.76 -1.44
N ASP A 49 -7.16 -5.35 -0.95
CA ASP A 49 -6.17 -6.00 -1.80
C ASP A 49 -6.77 -7.20 -2.54
N ILE A 50 -7.67 -7.96 -1.92
CA ILE A 50 -8.42 -9.03 -2.60
C ILE A 50 -9.14 -8.51 -3.84
N ILE A 51 -9.78 -7.34 -3.75
CA ILE A 51 -10.50 -6.73 -4.88
C ILE A 51 -9.52 -6.36 -5.99
N PHE A 52 -8.41 -5.70 -5.65
CA PHE A 52 -7.40 -5.32 -6.64
C PHE A 52 -6.73 -6.51 -7.31
N ILE A 53 -6.37 -7.54 -6.54
CA ILE A 53 -5.74 -8.75 -7.07
C ILE A 53 -6.73 -9.50 -7.95
N SER A 54 -7.99 -9.61 -7.53
CA SER A 54 -9.03 -10.25 -8.35
C SER A 54 -9.24 -9.50 -9.67
N LEU A 55 -9.31 -8.16 -9.62
CA LEU A 55 -9.37 -7.32 -10.81
C LEU A 55 -8.13 -7.47 -11.70
N THR A 56 -6.95 -7.60 -11.10
CA THR A 56 -5.68 -7.75 -11.82
C THR A 56 -5.64 -9.09 -12.56
N ILE A 57 -5.99 -10.19 -11.88
CA ILE A 57 -6.05 -11.52 -12.48
C ILE A 57 -7.12 -11.56 -13.58
N PHE A 58 -8.30 -10.99 -13.33
CA PHE A 58 -9.37 -10.93 -14.31
C PHE A 58 -8.97 -10.09 -15.54
N SER A 59 -8.38 -8.92 -15.34
CA SER A 59 -7.94 -8.03 -16.42
C SER A 59 -6.94 -8.70 -17.37
N THR A 60 -6.07 -9.57 -16.85
CA THR A 60 -5.10 -10.31 -17.68
C THR A 60 -5.74 -11.32 -18.64
N GLN A 61 -7.02 -11.65 -18.47
CA GLN A 61 -7.76 -12.56 -19.36
C GLN A 61 -8.52 -11.83 -20.48
N PHE A 62 -8.84 -10.54 -20.30
CA PHE A 62 -9.67 -9.76 -21.24
C PHE A 62 -8.90 -8.69 -22.01
N VAL A 63 -7.71 -8.34 -21.55
CA VAL A 63 -6.88 -7.30 -22.16
C VAL A 63 -5.74 -7.96 -22.91
N ASP A 64 -5.82 -7.97 -24.24
CA ASP A 64 -4.64 -8.15 -25.08
C ASP A 64 -3.70 -6.98 -24.80
N TYR A 65 -2.62 -7.28 -24.10
CA TYR A 65 -1.74 -6.29 -23.52
C TYR A 65 -0.90 -5.62 -24.62
N ASN A 66 -1.40 -4.51 -25.15
CA ASN A 66 -0.62 -3.68 -26.07
C ASN A 66 0.44 -2.89 -25.30
N ALA A 67 1.69 -2.97 -25.77
CA ALA A 67 2.85 -2.33 -25.14
C ALA A 67 2.71 -0.80 -24.98
N ASP A 68 1.86 -0.17 -25.78
CA ASP A 68 1.60 1.27 -25.72
C ASP A 68 0.83 1.70 -24.45
N TYR A 69 0.01 0.81 -23.86
CA TYR A 69 -0.74 1.14 -22.64
C TYR A 69 0.16 1.36 -21.43
N ASN A 70 1.34 0.75 -21.42
CA ASN A 70 2.31 0.91 -20.34
C ASN A 70 2.84 2.35 -20.20
N GLN A 71 2.93 3.09 -21.31
CA GLN A 71 3.30 4.50 -21.27
C GLN A 71 2.22 5.32 -20.57
N TYR A 72 0.94 5.12 -20.93
CA TYR A 72 -0.18 5.84 -20.33
C TYR A 72 -0.37 5.50 -18.85
N ILE A 73 -0.26 4.23 -18.48
CA ILE A 73 -0.33 3.78 -17.08
C ILE A 73 0.79 4.43 -16.25
N GLY A 74 2.00 4.48 -16.79
CA GLY A 74 3.14 5.12 -16.14
C GLY A 74 2.98 6.63 -15.94
N ILE A 75 2.56 7.37 -16.98
CA ILE A 75 2.38 8.83 -16.90
C ILE A 75 1.24 9.20 -15.94
N ILE A 76 0.07 8.54 -16.08
CA ILE A 76 -1.11 8.82 -15.25
C ILE A 76 -0.84 8.43 -13.79
N GLY A 77 -0.21 7.28 -13.57
CA GLY A 77 0.19 6.83 -12.24
C GLY A 77 1.21 7.75 -11.58
N GLY A 78 2.21 8.21 -12.33
CA GLY A 78 3.22 9.15 -11.86
C GLY A 78 2.61 10.49 -11.44
N LEU A 79 1.74 11.08 -12.28
CA LEU A 79 1.13 12.38 -12.02
C LEU A 79 0.25 12.33 -10.75
N PHE A 80 -0.47 11.23 -10.56
CA PHE A 80 -1.32 11.04 -9.40
C PHE A 80 -0.53 10.82 -8.11
N LEU A 81 0.55 10.02 -8.15
CA LEU A 81 1.47 9.86 -7.02
C LEU A 81 2.13 11.18 -6.61
N LEU A 82 2.48 12.02 -7.59
CA LEU A 82 3.08 13.34 -7.35
C LEU A 82 2.10 14.28 -6.65
N GLY A 83 0.83 14.28 -7.07
CA GLY A 83 -0.25 15.04 -6.42
C GLY A 83 -0.47 14.63 -4.95
N ILE A 84 -0.41 13.34 -4.65
CA ILE A 84 -0.55 12.84 -3.28
C ILE A 84 0.70 13.08 -2.44
N GLY A 85 1.89 12.93 -3.01
CA GLY A 85 3.14 13.28 -2.36
C GLY A 85 3.15 14.76 -1.92
N LEU A 86 2.72 15.65 -2.82
CA LEU A 86 2.53 17.07 -2.53
C LEU A 86 1.47 17.31 -1.45
N TYR A 87 0.31 16.64 -1.54
CA TYR A 87 -0.72 16.72 -0.50
C TYR A 87 -0.17 16.32 0.87
N TYR A 88 0.62 15.25 0.97
CA TYR A 88 1.25 14.83 2.22
C TYR A 88 2.31 15.80 2.75
N LEU A 89 2.99 16.53 1.86
CA LEU A 89 3.97 17.55 2.22
C LEU A 89 3.30 18.84 2.74
N ILE A 90 2.18 19.21 2.11
CA ILE A 90 1.47 20.49 2.32
C ILE A 90 0.46 20.38 3.46
N ASN A 91 -0.28 19.27 3.56
CA ASN A 91 -1.26 19.13 4.63
C ASN A 91 -0.56 18.84 5.96
N LYS A 92 -0.62 19.84 6.85
CA LYS A 92 -0.33 19.66 8.27
C LYS A 92 -1.32 18.63 8.82
N VAL A 93 -0.86 17.41 9.06
CA VAL A 93 -1.58 16.48 9.94
C VAL A 93 -1.67 17.15 11.31
N LYS A 94 -2.82 17.75 11.59
CA LYS A 94 -3.20 18.15 12.94
C LYS A 94 -3.35 16.85 13.72
N VAL A 95 -2.35 16.56 14.54
CA VAL A 95 -2.50 15.56 15.60
C VAL A 95 -3.31 16.27 16.67
N ASN A 96 -4.63 16.17 16.60
CA ASN A 96 -5.47 16.59 17.72
C ASN A 96 -5.34 15.50 18.79
N TYR A 97 -4.73 15.86 19.91
CA TYR A 97 -4.81 15.13 21.17
C TYR A 97 -6.17 15.33 21.83
N ASP A 98 -7.25 15.31 21.04
CA ASP A 98 -8.57 15.25 21.64
C ASP A 98 -8.82 13.82 22.09
N THR A 99 -8.40 13.57 23.33
CA THR A 99 -8.93 12.51 24.19
C THR A 99 -10.45 12.66 24.43
N SER A 100 -11.09 13.70 23.89
CA SER A 100 -12.51 14.03 24.08
C SER A 100 -13.43 13.50 22.97
N GLU A 101 -12.94 13.21 21.76
CA GLU A 101 -13.75 12.53 20.72
C GLU A 101 -13.27 11.11 20.47
N ILE A 102 -13.50 10.27 21.49
CA ILE A 102 -13.73 8.85 21.26
C ILE A 102 -15.04 8.75 20.48
N ILE A 103 -15.03 9.00 19.17
CA ILE A 103 -16.05 8.39 18.32
C ILE A 103 -15.89 6.90 18.61
N LYS A 104 -16.90 6.32 19.27
CA LYS A 104 -17.07 4.89 19.53
C LYS A 104 -17.22 4.18 18.18
N VAL A 105 -16.21 4.24 17.34
CA VAL A 105 -16.16 3.45 16.12
C VAL A 105 -15.91 2.03 16.60
N ARG A 106 -17.00 1.25 16.70
CA ARG A 106 -16.99 -0.21 16.87
C ARG A 106 -15.89 -0.79 16.00
N LYS A 107 -15.25 -1.90 16.42
CA LYS A 107 -14.15 -2.59 15.67
C LYS A 107 -14.36 -2.62 14.14
N ARG A 108 -15.61 -2.80 13.69
CA ARG A 108 -16.04 -2.77 12.28
C ARG A 108 -15.68 -1.49 11.52
N GLY A 109 -15.73 -0.31 12.14
CA GLY A 109 -15.42 0.93 11.44
C GLY A 109 -13.92 1.18 11.26
N TYR A 110 -13.02 0.52 12.01
CA TYR A 110 -11.58 0.52 11.69
C TYR A 110 -11.27 -0.36 10.48
N ILE A 111 -11.98 -1.49 10.35
CA ILE A 111 -11.89 -2.34 9.15
C ILE A 111 -12.37 -1.55 7.93
N LEU A 112 -13.55 -0.92 8.00
CA LEU A 112 -14.07 -0.11 6.90
C LEU A 112 -13.15 1.07 6.57
N LYS A 113 -12.58 1.72 7.58
CA LYS A 113 -11.60 2.80 7.38
C LYS A 113 -10.35 2.29 6.65
N GLY A 114 -9.83 1.12 7.02
CA GLY A 114 -8.65 0.53 6.40
C GLY A 114 -8.92 0.11 4.96
N PHE A 115 -10.09 -0.49 4.74
CA PHE A 115 -10.61 -0.85 3.43
C PHE A 115 -10.72 0.37 2.52
N LEU A 116 -11.43 1.43 2.93
CA LEU A 116 -11.59 2.63 2.13
C LEU A 116 -10.26 3.37 1.90
N MET A 117 -9.39 3.42 2.91
CA MET A 117 -8.06 4.03 2.76
C MET A 117 -7.20 3.28 1.76
N CYS A 118 -7.28 1.95 1.72
CA CYS A 118 -6.53 1.13 0.76
C CYS A 118 -7.17 1.18 -0.64
N LEU A 119 -8.50 1.10 -0.72
CA LEU A 119 -9.26 1.12 -1.97
C LEU A 119 -9.12 2.45 -2.71
N LEU A 120 -9.08 3.56 -1.97
CA LEU A 120 -8.89 4.90 -2.51
C LEU A 120 -7.41 5.30 -2.60
N SER A 121 -6.49 4.41 -2.21
CA SER A 121 -5.04 4.66 -2.28
C SER A 121 -4.52 4.30 -3.68
N PRO A 122 -4.07 5.28 -4.47
CA PRO A 122 -3.40 4.97 -5.73
C PRO A 122 -2.12 4.20 -5.57
N THR A 123 -1.39 4.40 -4.48
CA THR A 123 -0.15 3.67 -4.26
C THR A 123 -0.42 2.17 -4.24
N THR A 124 -1.56 1.76 -3.64
CA THR A 124 -2.03 0.37 -3.66
C THR A 124 -2.40 -0.08 -5.07
N LEU A 125 -3.24 0.71 -5.73
CA LEU A 125 -3.74 0.38 -7.07
C LEU A 125 -2.56 0.23 -8.06
N MET A 126 -1.65 1.19 -8.08
CA MET A 126 -0.46 1.19 -8.94
C MET A 126 0.48 0.02 -8.61
N PHE A 127 0.67 -0.30 -7.33
CA PHE A 127 1.50 -1.43 -6.94
C PHE A 127 0.95 -2.75 -7.50
N TRP A 128 -0.34 -3.03 -7.31
CA TRP A 128 -0.94 -4.28 -7.78
C TRP A 128 -1.03 -4.37 -9.31
N ILE A 129 -1.28 -3.26 -10.01
CA ILE A 129 -1.21 -3.21 -11.48
C ILE A 129 0.22 -3.50 -11.97
N MET A 130 1.23 -2.87 -11.38
CA MET A 130 2.63 -3.07 -11.78
C MET A 130 3.08 -4.51 -11.53
N VAL A 131 2.83 -5.03 -10.34
CA VAL A 131 3.15 -6.41 -9.98
C VAL A 131 2.40 -7.41 -10.87
N GLY A 132 1.10 -7.17 -11.12
CA GLY A 132 0.30 -7.99 -12.03
C GLY A 132 0.78 -7.97 -13.47
N GLY A 133 1.25 -6.81 -13.95
CA GLY A 133 1.87 -6.64 -15.25
C GLY A 133 3.18 -7.41 -15.36
N ILE A 134 4.06 -7.32 -14.36
CA ILE A 134 5.33 -8.09 -14.33
C ILE A 134 5.06 -9.60 -14.30
N VAL A 135 4.15 -10.03 -13.43
CA VAL A 135 3.74 -11.45 -13.31
C VAL A 135 3.17 -12.00 -14.61
N SER A 136 2.45 -11.17 -15.37
CA SER A 136 1.83 -11.62 -16.63
C SER A 136 2.73 -11.48 -17.85
N ALA A 137 3.55 -10.43 -17.93
CA ALA A 137 4.35 -10.11 -19.11
C ALA A 137 5.78 -10.65 -19.07
N GLN A 138 6.38 -10.81 -17.88
CA GLN A 138 7.79 -11.19 -17.74
C GLN A 138 7.97 -12.60 -17.19
N LEU A 139 7.09 -13.03 -16.28
CA LEU A 139 7.29 -14.26 -15.53
C LEU A 139 6.59 -15.48 -16.14
N HIS A 140 5.74 -15.29 -17.17
CA HIS A 140 5.00 -16.35 -17.88
C HIS A 140 4.37 -17.43 -16.97
N TYR A 141 3.96 -17.05 -15.77
CA TYR A 141 3.43 -17.98 -14.77
C TYR A 141 2.09 -18.58 -15.19
N GLU A 142 1.91 -19.87 -14.94
CA GLU A 142 0.61 -20.52 -15.05
C GLU A 142 -0.37 -19.97 -13.99
N MET A 143 -1.67 -20.13 -14.22
CA MET A 143 -2.72 -19.61 -13.34
C MET A 143 -2.52 -20.04 -11.87
N ALA A 144 -2.12 -21.29 -11.64
CA ALA A 144 -1.83 -21.81 -10.30
C ALA A 144 -0.67 -21.06 -9.62
N GLU A 145 0.39 -20.74 -10.37
CA GLU A 145 1.56 -20.02 -9.85
C GLU A 145 1.25 -18.56 -9.58
N LYS A 146 0.42 -17.91 -10.41
CA LYS A 146 -0.09 -16.56 -10.16
C LYS A 146 -0.88 -16.51 -8.85
N ILE A 147 -1.79 -17.46 -8.65
CA ILE A 147 -2.59 -17.54 -7.41
C ILE A 147 -1.67 -17.73 -6.20
N VAL A 148 -0.69 -18.64 -6.27
CA VAL A 148 0.28 -18.86 -5.19
C VAL A 148 1.08 -17.59 -4.90
N PHE A 149 1.57 -16.88 -5.92
CA PHE A 149 2.29 -15.63 -5.77
C PHE A 149 1.47 -14.60 -4.97
N PHE A 150 0.22 -14.35 -5.38
CA PHE A 150 -0.62 -13.35 -4.74
C PHE A 150 -1.02 -13.74 -3.32
N VAL A 151 -1.36 -15.01 -3.08
CA VAL A 151 -1.70 -15.52 -1.73
C VAL A 151 -0.50 -15.38 -0.79
N VAL A 152 0.71 -15.73 -1.25
CA VAL A 152 1.94 -15.60 -0.47
C VAL A 152 2.26 -14.13 -0.20
N ALA A 153 2.10 -13.25 -1.19
CA ALA A 153 2.30 -11.81 -1.03
C ALA A 153 1.36 -11.22 0.03
N MET A 154 0.08 -11.55 -0.02
CA MET A 154 -0.91 -11.12 0.96
C MET A 154 -0.64 -11.67 2.36
N ALA A 155 -0.31 -12.96 2.48
CA ALA A 155 0.00 -13.59 3.75
C ALA A 155 1.24 -12.95 4.40
N THR A 156 2.25 -12.65 3.58
CA THR A 156 3.48 -11.97 4.02
C THR A 156 3.18 -10.54 4.45
N GLN A 157 2.42 -9.79 3.65
CA GLN A 157 2.00 -8.42 3.99
C GLN A 157 1.25 -8.37 5.31
N LEU A 158 0.25 -9.23 5.51
CA LEU A 158 -0.52 -9.29 6.75
C LEU A 158 0.36 -9.65 7.95
N SER A 159 1.32 -10.55 7.76
CA SER A 159 2.28 -10.93 8.80
C SER A 159 3.17 -9.75 9.21
N VAL A 160 3.68 -8.99 8.24
CA VAL A 160 4.48 -7.77 8.51
C VAL A 160 3.60 -6.69 9.16
N ASP A 161 2.35 -6.52 8.71
CA ASP A 161 1.39 -5.59 9.30
C ASP A 161 1.04 -5.94 10.75
N PHE A 162 0.91 -7.24 11.06
CA PHE A 162 0.74 -7.73 12.42
C PHE A 162 1.93 -7.34 13.30
N ILE A 163 3.16 -7.59 12.84
CA ILE A 163 4.39 -7.26 13.57
C ILE A 163 4.46 -5.74 13.83
N LYS A 164 4.25 -4.93 12.79
CA LYS A 164 4.29 -3.46 12.88
C LYS A 164 3.25 -2.92 13.84
N THR A 165 2.00 -3.39 13.74
CA THR A 165 0.91 -2.93 14.61
C THR A 165 1.12 -3.36 16.05
N TYR A 166 1.68 -4.54 16.29
CA TYR A 166 2.04 -5.05 17.62
C TYR A 166 3.14 -4.21 18.26
N TYR A 167 4.25 -4.00 17.56
CA TYR A 167 5.35 -3.19 18.06
C TYR A 167 4.95 -1.72 18.25
N ALA A 168 4.17 -1.14 17.34
CA ALA A 168 3.66 0.22 17.48
C ALA A 168 2.80 0.38 18.75
N ALA A 169 1.96 -0.62 19.06
CA ALA A 169 1.17 -0.61 20.29
C ALA A 169 2.03 -0.81 21.55
N LYS A 170 3.07 -1.66 21.49
CA LYS A 170 3.99 -1.94 22.60
C LYS A 170 4.91 -0.75 22.91
N LEU A 171 5.39 -0.06 21.88
CA LEU A 171 6.29 1.11 21.98
C LEU A 171 5.54 2.44 22.11
N ARG A 172 4.20 2.41 22.21
CA ARG A 172 3.31 3.57 22.41
C ARG A 172 3.86 4.61 23.38
N TYR A 173 4.38 4.16 24.54
CA TYR A 173 4.85 5.04 25.61
C TYR A 173 6.19 5.73 25.32
N ARG A 174 6.91 5.33 24.27
CA ARG A 174 8.19 5.95 23.85
C ARG A 174 8.05 6.84 22.61
N ILE A 175 6.90 6.85 21.93
CA ILE A 175 6.71 7.60 20.68
C ILE A 175 6.09 8.97 20.99
N LYS A 176 6.88 10.04 20.83
CA LYS A 176 6.45 11.44 21.00
C LYS A 176 5.72 11.95 19.74
N GLU A 177 4.82 12.93 19.91
CA GLU A 177 4.10 13.61 18.82
C GLU A 177 4.96 14.07 17.64
N LYS A 178 6.12 14.62 17.97
CA LYS A 178 7.07 15.14 17.00
C LYS A 178 7.51 14.04 16.03
N ASN A 179 7.62 12.80 16.51
CA ASN A 179 8.02 11.66 15.70
C ASN A 179 6.91 11.27 14.73
N ILE A 180 5.63 11.38 15.10
CA ILE A 180 4.50 11.09 14.19
C ILE A 180 4.44 12.11 13.03
N LYS A 181 4.69 13.39 13.31
CA LYS A 181 4.76 14.43 12.25
C LYS A 181 5.98 14.22 11.33
N ILE A 182 7.13 13.86 11.89
CA ILE A 182 8.34 13.53 11.10
C ILE A 182 8.07 12.31 10.22
N LEU A 183 7.43 11.28 10.77
CA LEU A 183 7.08 10.07 10.06
C LEU A 183 6.16 10.36 8.84
N ASN A 184 5.17 11.23 9.02
CA ASN A 184 4.28 11.65 7.92
C ASN A 184 4.97 12.53 6.86
N ARG A 185 5.99 13.30 7.25
CA ARG A 185 6.78 14.11 6.31
C ARG A 185 7.77 13.24 5.52
N ILE A 186 8.38 12.24 6.17
CA ILE A 186 9.21 11.22 5.50
C ILE A 186 8.35 10.43 4.51
N ALA A 187 7.12 10.08 4.87
CA ALA A 187 6.14 9.46 3.98
C ALA A 187 5.95 10.23 2.67
N GLY A 188 5.60 11.52 2.78
CA GLY A 188 5.36 12.39 1.64
C GLY A 188 6.61 12.48 0.77
N ALA A 189 7.79 12.62 1.38
CA ALA A 189 9.06 12.65 0.66
C ALA A 189 9.33 11.35 -0.11
N VAL A 190 9.12 10.19 0.53
CA VAL A 190 9.31 8.88 -0.12
C VAL A 190 8.34 8.68 -1.29
N ILE A 191 7.07 9.07 -1.14
CA ILE A 191 6.07 9.00 -2.22
C ILE A 191 6.46 9.89 -3.40
N ILE A 192 6.96 11.11 -3.14
CA ILE A 192 7.48 12.00 -4.19
C ILE A 192 8.67 11.36 -4.90
N ILE A 193 9.61 10.75 -4.17
CA ILE A 193 10.76 10.05 -4.76
C ILE A 193 10.30 8.91 -5.67
N PHE A 194 9.31 8.11 -5.23
CA PHE A 194 8.72 7.06 -6.07
C PHE A 194 8.02 7.62 -7.31
N ALA A 195 7.26 8.71 -7.17
CA ALA A 195 6.63 9.37 -8.31
C ALA A 195 7.66 9.83 -9.34
N ILE A 196 8.74 10.47 -8.90
CA ILE A 196 9.85 10.93 -9.75
C ILE A 196 10.55 9.75 -10.43
N ARG A 197 10.86 8.69 -9.67
CA ARG A 197 11.50 7.49 -10.23
C ARG A 197 10.64 6.84 -11.31
N LEU A 198 9.33 6.74 -11.08
CA LEU A 198 8.38 6.19 -12.03
C LEU A 198 8.33 7.03 -13.32
N PHE A 199 8.33 8.36 -13.20
CA PHE A 199 8.45 9.25 -14.36
C PHE A 199 9.75 9.05 -15.15
N ILE A 200 10.88 8.92 -14.46
CA ILE A 200 12.19 8.67 -15.09
C ILE A 200 12.18 7.35 -15.85
N GLU A 201 11.64 6.29 -15.24
CA GLU A 201 11.58 4.96 -15.85
C GLU A 201 10.71 4.93 -17.11
N VAL A 202 9.57 5.63 -17.09
CA VAL A 202 8.70 5.80 -18.26
C VAL A 202 9.40 6.60 -19.36
N MET A 203 10.10 7.68 -19.02
CA MET A 203 10.83 8.49 -19.99
C MET A 203 11.97 7.70 -20.65
N ILE A 204 12.75 6.94 -19.86
CA ILE A 204 13.85 6.11 -20.40
C ILE A 204 13.31 5.00 -21.30
N LYS A 205 12.20 4.36 -20.94
CA LYS A 205 11.70 3.19 -21.68
C LYS A 205 10.99 3.53 -23.00
N TYR A 206 10.43 4.74 -23.12
CA TYR A 206 9.63 5.14 -24.29
C TYR A 206 10.27 6.24 -25.15
N TYR A 207 11.26 6.97 -24.62
CA TYR A 207 11.90 8.09 -25.34
C TYR A 207 13.42 7.93 -25.51
N SER A 208 14.01 6.78 -25.15
CA SER A 208 15.41 6.40 -25.45
C SER A 208 15.45 5.15 -26.32
#